data_AF-A0AAT9FK48-F1
#
_entry.id   AF-A0AAT9FK48-F1
#
_cell.length_a   1.000
_cell.length_b   1.000
_cell.length_c   1.000
_cell.angle_alpha   90.00
_cell.angle_beta   90.00
_cell.angle_gamma   90.00
#
_symmetry.space_group_name_H-M   'P 1'
#
loop_
_entity.id
_entity.type
_entity.pdbx_description
1 polymer ?
#
loop_
_entity_poly.entity_id
_entity_poly.type
_entity_poly.pdbx_seq_one_letter_code
_entity_poly.pdbx_strand_id
1 'polypeptide(L)'
;MKQKPAAKSIIPESWAVPESMHHGIGKKAGRQKMIEEDGHILLILHQLPVLGDDGRRKRSLFWRNPEGEWKSKRHGDGIAALQEHVGIFSKAVEKVDAKLDVSTDAGDYLEVLRAATPLHRSCRNMLNVLEQLRDVLPADADVMSLRDWALGLERSTEFIASDARHGMDFCMAESAERQARASKEAGDEARLLNRLVAFFFPVATLAAIGGMNPPNEVFGSTQIWMILGIGMIAGLVLHFSNVFSKWLGRRKREEQQEE
;
A
#
# COMPACT_ATOMS: atom_id res chain seq x y z
N MET A 1 -44.77 -33.32 -10.24
CA MET A 1 -44.05 -32.35 -9.37
C MET A 1 -42.56 -32.47 -9.66
N LYS A 2 -41.96 -31.49 -10.32
CA LYS A 2 -40.51 -31.51 -10.64
C LYS A 2 -39.74 -31.19 -9.36
N GLN A 3 -38.95 -32.15 -8.87
CA GLN A 3 -38.05 -31.93 -7.74
C GLN A 3 -37.11 -30.76 -8.07
N LYS A 4 -37.13 -29.74 -7.22
CA LYS A 4 -36.11 -28.68 -7.20
C LYS A 4 -34.76 -29.37 -7.01
N PRO A 5 -33.72 -29.08 -7.80
CA PRO A 5 -32.41 -29.64 -7.55
C PRO A 5 -31.97 -29.21 -6.14
N ALA A 6 -31.76 -30.18 -5.25
CA ALA A 6 -31.26 -29.94 -3.91
C ALA A 6 -29.97 -29.12 -4.02
N ALA A 7 -29.94 -27.97 -3.36
CA ALA A 7 -28.73 -27.17 -3.29
C ALA A 7 -27.62 -28.08 -2.73
N LYS A 8 -26.52 -28.27 -3.47
CA LYS A 8 -25.37 -29.08 -3.03
C LYS A 8 -25.06 -28.72 -1.58
N SER A 9 -25.27 -29.68 -0.66
CA SER A 9 -24.94 -29.49 0.75
C SER A 9 -23.46 -29.13 0.85
N ILE A 10 -23.18 -28.03 1.54
CA ILE A 10 -21.81 -27.53 1.72
C ILE A 10 -21.01 -28.49 2.61
N ILE A 11 -21.68 -29.12 3.57
CA ILE A 11 -21.17 -30.19 4.43
C ILE A 11 -21.36 -31.54 3.71
N PRO A 12 -20.35 -32.42 3.68
CA PRO A 12 -20.52 -33.79 3.16
C PRO A 12 -21.63 -34.55 3.89
N GLU A 13 -22.48 -35.27 3.15
CA GLU A 13 -23.55 -36.10 3.74
C GLU A 13 -23.01 -37.26 4.59
N SER A 14 -21.74 -37.64 4.40
CA SER A 14 -21.05 -38.63 5.23
C SER A 14 -20.77 -38.15 6.65
N TRP A 15 -20.98 -36.87 6.94
CA TRP A 15 -20.81 -36.29 8.27
C TRP A 15 -22.18 -36.27 8.95
N ALA A 16 -22.31 -36.99 10.06
CA ALA A 16 -23.53 -37.04 10.88
C ALA A 16 -23.68 -35.75 11.71
N VAL A 17 -23.74 -34.60 11.02
CA VAL A 17 -23.85 -33.27 11.61
C VAL A 17 -25.33 -32.92 11.84
N PRO A 18 -25.71 -32.34 13.00
CA PRO A 18 -27.09 -31.93 13.27
C PRO A 18 -27.63 -30.94 12.24
N GLU A 19 -28.91 -31.06 11.87
CA GLU A 19 -29.56 -30.25 10.83
C GLU A 19 -29.53 -28.74 11.15
N SER A 20 -29.63 -28.39 12.43
CA SER A 20 -29.47 -27.03 12.95
C SER A 20 -28.14 -26.38 12.55
N MET A 21 -27.03 -27.14 12.51
CA MET A 21 -25.73 -26.63 12.07
C MET A 21 -25.69 -26.34 10.57
N HIS A 22 -26.49 -27.03 9.75
CA HIS A 22 -26.60 -26.72 8.31
C HIS A 22 -27.19 -25.33 8.08
N HIS A 23 -28.15 -24.91 8.92
CA HIS A 23 -28.74 -23.56 8.85
C HIS A 23 -27.74 -22.46 9.21
N GLY A 24 -26.75 -22.78 10.06
CA GLY A 24 -25.66 -21.87 10.41
C GLY A 24 -24.71 -21.54 9.26
N ILE A 25 -24.77 -22.25 8.12
CA ILE A 25 -23.83 -22.11 7.00
C ILE A 25 -24.46 -21.37 5.83
N GLY A 26 -24.03 -20.13 5.63
CA GLY A 26 -24.43 -19.33 4.47
C GLY A 26 -23.90 -19.87 3.13
N LYS A 27 -24.54 -19.45 2.03
CA LYS A 27 -24.14 -19.79 0.65
C LYS A 27 -22.72 -19.32 0.29
N LYS A 28 -22.26 -18.22 0.89
CA LYS A 28 -20.87 -17.72 0.78
C LYS A 28 -20.05 -18.16 2.00
N ALA A 29 -18.72 -18.13 1.89
CA ALA A 29 -17.82 -18.55 2.99
C ALA A 29 -18.11 -17.83 4.32
N GLY A 30 -18.47 -16.55 4.28
CA GLY A 30 -18.83 -15.78 5.47
C GLY A 30 -17.63 -15.49 6.38
N ARG A 31 -17.90 -15.22 7.66
CA ARG A 31 -16.87 -15.05 8.70
C ARG A 31 -16.32 -16.41 9.12
N GLN A 32 -15.03 -16.45 9.49
CA GLN A 32 -14.51 -17.62 10.20
C GLN A 32 -15.21 -17.74 11.56
N LYS A 33 -15.67 -18.93 11.91
CA LYS A 33 -16.43 -19.15 13.15
C LYS A 33 -16.41 -20.61 13.56
N MET A 34 -16.66 -20.84 14.84
CA MET A 34 -17.04 -22.14 15.38
C MET A 34 -18.57 -22.19 15.55
N ILE A 35 -19.15 -23.37 15.35
CA ILE A 35 -20.52 -23.71 15.74
C ILE A 35 -20.42 -24.93 16.65
N GLU A 36 -21.07 -24.88 17.80
CA GLU A 36 -21.13 -25.96 18.78
C GLU A 36 -22.60 -26.29 19.06
N GLU A 37 -22.96 -27.56 19.03
CA GLU A 37 -24.30 -28.04 19.35
C GLU A 37 -24.27 -29.55 19.64
N ASP A 38 -24.93 -29.98 20.71
CA ASP A 38 -25.02 -31.40 21.12
C ASP A 38 -23.66 -32.14 21.18
N GLY A 39 -22.60 -31.45 21.58
CA GLY A 39 -21.23 -31.99 21.64
C GLY A 39 -20.53 -32.11 20.28
N HIS A 40 -21.21 -31.77 19.18
CA HIS A 40 -20.58 -31.60 17.88
C HIS A 40 -19.91 -30.22 17.81
N ILE A 41 -18.75 -30.16 17.15
CA ILE A 41 -18.05 -28.90 16.89
C ILE A 41 -17.77 -28.79 15.40
N LEU A 42 -18.19 -27.70 14.78
CA LEU A 42 -17.91 -27.38 13.39
C LEU A 42 -17.09 -26.09 13.29
N LEU A 43 -15.88 -26.20 12.76
CA LEU A 43 -15.03 -25.07 12.43
C LEU A 43 -15.18 -24.70 10.97
N ILE A 44 -15.37 -23.40 10.74
CA ILE A 44 -15.40 -22.79 9.41
C ILE A 44 -14.22 -21.83 9.34
N LEU A 45 -13.16 -22.24 8.64
CA LEU A 45 -11.94 -21.45 8.46
C LEU A 45 -11.80 -20.97 7.01
N HIS A 46 -11.04 -19.91 6.79
CA HIS A 46 -10.74 -19.42 5.44
C HIS A 46 -9.55 -20.17 4.85
N GLN A 47 -9.60 -20.48 3.56
CA GLN A 47 -8.41 -20.91 2.84
C GLN A 47 -7.45 -19.73 2.66
N LEU A 48 -6.19 -20.05 2.37
CA LEU A 48 -5.15 -19.05 2.12
C LEU A 48 -5.66 -18.01 1.11
N PRO A 49 -5.54 -16.70 1.42
CA PRO A 49 -5.99 -15.66 0.51
C PRO A 49 -5.16 -15.67 -0.77
N VAL A 50 -5.81 -15.50 -1.91
CA VAL A 50 -5.16 -15.41 -3.22
C VAL A 50 -5.05 -13.94 -3.61
N LEU A 51 -3.86 -13.51 -4.03
CA LEU A 51 -3.63 -12.17 -4.57
C LEU A 51 -4.49 -11.96 -5.82
N GLY A 52 -5.22 -10.84 -5.88
CA GLY A 52 -6.09 -10.51 -7.01
C GLY A 52 -7.45 -11.20 -7.02
N ASP A 53 -7.81 -11.96 -5.98
CA ASP A 53 -9.15 -12.53 -5.85
C ASP A 53 -10.18 -11.45 -5.51
N ASP A 54 -11.36 -11.50 -6.15
CA ASP A 54 -12.42 -10.47 -6.11
C ASP A 54 -13.24 -10.47 -4.79
N GLY A 55 -12.60 -10.89 -3.70
CA GLY A 55 -13.21 -11.09 -2.40
C GLY A 55 -13.95 -12.42 -2.25
N ARG A 56 -13.88 -13.34 -3.24
CA ARG A 56 -14.45 -14.69 -3.15
C ARG A 56 -13.62 -15.64 -2.30
N ARG A 57 -13.69 -15.44 -0.99
CA ARG A 57 -13.06 -16.34 -0.01
C ARG A 57 -13.59 -17.77 -0.14
N LYS A 58 -12.67 -18.73 -0.21
CA LYS A 58 -12.97 -20.15 -0.07
C LYS A 58 -12.88 -20.54 1.41
N ARG A 59 -13.66 -21.53 1.82
CA ARG A 59 -13.68 -22.05 3.20
C ARG A 59 -13.14 -23.47 3.28
N SER A 60 -12.53 -23.78 4.40
CA SER A 60 -12.22 -25.13 4.85
C SER A 60 -13.12 -25.47 6.04
N LEU A 61 -13.64 -26.69 6.06
CA LEU A 61 -14.53 -27.18 7.11
C LEU A 61 -13.83 -28.30 7.86
N PHE A 62 -13.91 -28.23 9.18
CA PHE A 62 -13.43 -29.25 10.11
C PHE A 62 -14.55 -29.55 11.08
N TRP A 63 -14.89 -30.82 11.23
CA TRP A 63 -15.95 -31.27 12.12
C TRP A 63 -15.38 -32.24 13.14
N ARG A 64 -15.74 -32.06 14.40
CA ARG A 64 -15.49 -33.00 15.49
C ARG A 64 -16.84 -33.56 15.95
N ASN A 65 -16.96 -34.88 16.02
CA ASN A 65 -18.14 -35.51 16.61
C ASN A 65 -18.06 -35.51 18.16
N PRO A 66 -19.14 -35.90 18.86
CA PRO A 66 -19.15 -35.99 20.32
C PRO A 66 -18.10 -36.98 20.87
N GLU A 67 -17.80 -38.04 20.11
CA GLU A 67 -16.79 -39.05 20.46
C GLU A 67 -15.35 -38.54 20.35
N GLY A 68 -15.14 -37.39 19.72
CA GLY A 68 -13.84 -36.74 19.55
C GLY A 68 -13.06 -37.09 18.29
N GLU A 69 -13.68 -37.81 17.37
CA GLU A 69 -13.19 -38.00 16.01
C GLU A 69 -13.30 -36.71 15.20
N TRP A 70 -12.21 -36.33 14.55
CA TRP A 70 -12.13 -35.19 13.65
C TRP A 70 -12.23 -35.63 12.20
N LYS A 71 -13.02 -34.90 11.40
CA LYS A 71 -13.14 -35.06 9.95
C LYS A 71 -12.91 -33.73 9.24
N SER A 72 -12.25 -33.77 8.10
CA SER A 72 -12.02 -32.59 7.28
C SER A 72 -12.44 -32.82 5.83
N LYS A 73 -12.87 -31.76 5.15
CA LYS A 73 -13.30 -31.86 3.75
C LYS A 73 -12.12 -31.92 2.77
N ARG A 74 -10.92 -31.53 3.19
CA ARG A 74 -9.78 -31.24 2.28
C ARG A 74 -8.42 -31.81 2.68
N HIS A 75 -8.18 -32.06 3.97
CA HIS A 75 -6.84 -32.31 4.50
C HIS A 75 -6.75 -33.68 5.19
N GLY A 76 -7.58 -34.64 4.79
CA GLY A 76 -7.63 -35.98 5.39
C GLY A 76 -8.45 -36.04 6.68
N ASP A 77 -8.23 -37.11 7.45
CA ASP A 77 -8.94 -37.40 8.69
C ASP A 77 -8.12 -36.98 9.92
N GLY A 78 -8.80 -36.76 11.05
CA GLY A 78 -8.15 -36.42 12.32
C GLY A 78 -7.80 -34.94 12.49
N ILE A 79 -7.25 -34.61 13.67
CA ILE A 79 -6.80 -33.26 14.02
C ILE A 79 -5.57 -32.83 13.20
N ALA A 80 -4.83 -33.79 12.65
CA ALA A 80 -3.72 -33.55 11.72
C ALA A 80 -4.15 -32.73 10.49
N ALA A 81 -5.39 -32.88 10.03
CA ALA A 81 -5.95 -32.07 8.96
C ALA A 81 -6.01 -30.57 9.31
N LEU A 82 -6.30 -30.25 10.57
CA LEU A 82 -6.31 -28.87 11.08
C LEU A 82 -4.88 -28.35 11.27
N GLN A 83 -3.95 -29.19 11.72
CA GLN A 83 -2.52 -28.87 11.79
C GLN A 83 -1.93 -28.58 10.40
N GLU A 84 -2.27 -29.39 9.39
CA GLU A 84 -1.88 -29.14 8.00
C GLU A 84 -2.42 -27.79 7.52
N HIS A 85 -3.66 -27.47 7.85
CA HIS A 85 -4.28 -26.19 7.50
C HIS A 85 -3.49 -25.00 8.06
N VAL A 86 -3.15 -25.03 9.36
CA VAL A 86 -2.31 -23.99 9.98
C VAL A 86 -0.91 -23.97 9.37
N GLY A 87 -0.34 -25.14 9.06
CA GLY A 87 0.94 -25.27 8.38
C GLY A 87 0.99 -24.63 6.98
N ILE A 88 -0.11 -24.64 6.23
CA ILE A 88 -0.21 -23.91 4.95
C ILE A 88 -0.07 -22.40 5.17
N PHE A 89 -0.67 -21.87 6.24
CA PHE A 89 -0.49 -20.46 6.60
C PHE A 89 0.95 -20.19 7.03
N SER A 90 1.59 -21.05 7.84
CA SER A 90 3.00 -20.91 8.22
C SER A 90 3.92 -20.74 7.02
N LYS A 91 3.82 -21.64 6.04
CA LYS A 91 4.61 -21.57 4.80
C LYS A 91 4.37 -20.29 4.02
N ALA A 92 3.13 -19.78 4.02
CA ALA A 92 2.81 -18.52 3.37
C ALA A 92 3.40 -17.32 4.12
N VAL A 93 3.39 -17.33 5.46
CA VAL A 93 4.04 -16.31 6.29
C VAL A 93 5.53 -16.29 6.02
N GLU A 94 6.21 -17.43 6.11
CA GLU A 94 7.65 -17.57 5.82
C GLU A 94 8.02 -17.04 4.42
N LYS A 95 7.18 -17.29 3.41
CA LYS A 95 7.39 -16.78 2.05
C LYS A 95 7.29 -15.26 1.96
N VAL A 96 6.34 -14.66 2.68
CA VAL A 96 6.15 -13.20 2.67
C VAL A 96 7.25 -12.52 3.48
N ASP A 97 7.67 -13.13 4.58
CA ASP A 97 8.79 -12.69 5.43
C ASP A 97 10.11 -12.68 4.64
N ALA A 98 10.44 -13.78 3.96
CA ALA A 98 11.61 -13.85 3.10
C ALA A 98 11.60 -12.82 1.96
N LYS A 99 10.41 -12.37 1.52
CA LYS A 99 10.28 -11.29 0.55
C LYS A 99 10.54 -9.92 1.17
N LEU A 100 10.09 -9.72 2.42
CA LEU A 100 10.38 -8.50 3.17
C LEU A 100 11.89 -8.30 3.34
N ASP A 101 12.62 -9.37 3.70
CA ASP A 101 14.07 -9.33 3.91
C ASP A 101 14.89 -8.84 2.70
N VAL A 102 14.39 -9.08 1.48
CA VAL A 102 15.06 -8.69 0.23
C VAL A 102 14.48 -7.44 -0.41
N SER A 103 13.47 -6.81 0.20
CA SER A 103 12.81 -5.62 -0.34
C SER A 103 13.67 -4.38 -0.14
N THR A 104 13.82 -3.57 -1.20
CA THR A 104 14.71 -2.39 -1.16
C THR A 104 14.06 -1.09 -1.61
N ASP A 105 12.94 -1.17 -2.34
CA ASP A 105 12.20 0.01 -2.79
C ASP A 105 10.73 0.00 -2.36
N ALA A 106 10.06 1.13 -2.57
CA ALA A 106 8.65 1.30 -2.21
C ALA A 106 7.72 0.33 -2.96
N GLY A 107 8.10 -0.11 -4.17
CA GLY A 107 7.36 -1.10 -4.95
C GLY A 107 7.44 -2.49 -4.32
N ASP A 108 8.64 -2.94 -3.97
CA ASP A 108 8.87 -4.22 -3.29
C ASP A 108 8.05 -4.30 -1.99
N TYR A 109 8.16 -3.27 -1.14
CA TYR A 109 7.41 -3.19 0.11
C TYR A 109 5.89 -3.16 -0.12
N LEU A 110 5.41 -2.48 -1.18
CA LEU A 110 4.00 -2.49 -1.55
C LEU A 110 3.51 -3.89 -1.93
N GLU A 111 4.33 -4.67 -2.64
CA GLU A 111 3.98 -6.05 -2.98
C GLU A 111 3.91 -6.94 -1.72
N VAL A 112 4.83 -6.77 -0.77
CA VAL A 112 4.78 -7.44 0.54
C VAL A 112 3.49 -7.06 1.27
N LEU A 113 3.17 -5.76 1.37
CA LEU A 113 1.95 -5.28 2.03
C LEU A 113 0.66 -5.87 1.45
N ARG A 114 0.58 -5.97 0.11
CA ARG A 114 -0.57 -6.55 -0.60
C ARG A 114 -0.79 -8.02 -0.25
N ALA A 115 0.28 -8.76 0.06
CA ALA A 115 0.21 -10.15 0.50
C ALA A 115 -0.01 -10.28 2.01
N ALA A 116 0.74 -9.54 2.82
CA ALA A 116 0.72 -9.61 4.29
C ALA A 116 -0.62 -9.17 4.88
N THR A 117 -1.24 -8.11 4.36
CA THR A 117 -2.50 -7.57 4.91
C THR A 117 -3.68 -8.58 4.91
N PRO A 118 -4.04 -9.21 3.77
CA PRO A 118 -5.09 -10.22 3.78
C PRO A 118 -4.70 -11.50 4.54
N LEU A 119 -3.40 -11.82 4.59
CA LEU A 119 -2.88 -12.95 5.35
C LEU A 119 -3.08 -12.72 6.85
N HIS A 120 -2.63 -11.57 7.37
CA HIS A 120 -2.84 -11.15 8.76
C HIS A 120 -4.31 -11.18 9.17
N ARG A 121 -5.19 -10.61 8.34
CA ARG A 121 -6.64 -10.67 8.59
C ARG A 121 -7.16 -12.11 8.72
N SER A 122 -6.61 -13.03 7.93
CA SER A 122 -7.03 -14.43 7.94
C SER A 122 -6.47 -15.16 9.17
N CYS A 123 -5.20 -14.94 9.52
CA CYS A 123 -4.57 -15.46 10.74
C CYS A 123 -5.30 -14.99 12.01
N ARG A 124 -5.58 -13.69 12.12
CA ARG A 124 -6.31 -13.12 13.27
C ARG A 124 -7.70 -13.73 13.46
N ASN A 125 -8.44 -13.90 12.37
CA ASN A 125 -9.78 -14.51 12.45
C ASN A 125 -9.71 -16.02 12.72
N MET A 126 -8.66 -16.71 12.27
CA MET A 126 -8.41 -18.12 12.58
C MET A 126 -8.06 -18.29 14.06
N LEU A 127 -7.18 -17.43 14.60
CA LEU A 127 -6.84 -17.38 16.02
C LEU A 127 -8.11 -17.24 16.88
N ASN A 128 -8.97 -16.27 16.56
CA ASN A 128 -10.23 -16.09 17.29
C ASN A 128 -11.13 -17.35 17.31
N VAL A 129 -11.08 -18.18 16.26
CA VAL A 129 -11.83 -19.45 16.20
C VAL A 129 -11.16 -20.54 17.02
N LEU A 130 -9.82 -20.60 17.01
CA LEU A 130 -9.06 -21.56 17.81
C LEU A 130 -9.07 -21.21 19.30
N GLU A 131 -9.19 -19.94 19.67
CA GLU A 131 -9.45 -19.50 21.05
C GLU A 131 -10.82 -20.00 21.53
N GLN A 132 -11.88 -19.81 20.73
CA GLN A 132 -13.20 -20.36 21.03
C GLN A 132 -13.17 -21.89 21.17
N LEU A 133 -12.44 -22.58 20.29
CA LEU A 133 -12.25 -24.02 20.37
C LEU A 133 -11.55 -24.44 21.67
N ARG A 134 -10.51 -23.70 22.08
CA ARG A 134 -9.79 -23.95 23.33
C ARG A 134 -10.68 -23.73 24.55
N ASP A 135 -11.62 -22.79 24.51
CA ASP A 135 -12.53 -22.55 25.63
C ASP A 135 -13.52 -23.71 25.82
N VAL A 136 -13.91 -24.37 24.72
CA VAL A 136 -14.75 -25.58 24.75
C VAL A 136 -13.95 -26.84 25.09
N LEU A 137 -12.69 -26.92 24.64
CA LEU A 137 -11.79 -28.06 24.85
C LEU A 137 -10.52 -27.66 25.63
N PRO A 138 -10.63 -27.23 26.90
CA PRO A 138 -9.50 -26.64 27.63
C PRO A 138 -8.41 -27.64 28.04
N ALA A 139 -8.72 -28.94 28.06
CA ALA A 139 -7.79 -30.00 28.43
C ALA A 139 -7.10 -30.68 27.23
N ASP A 140 -7.43 -30.27 26.00
CA ASP A 140 -6.88 -30.86 24.78
C ASP A 140 -5.55 -30.19 24.40
N ALA A 141 -4.46 -30.92 24.56
CA ALA A 141 -3.10 -30.42 24.30
C ALA A 141 -2.84 -30.09 22.82
N ASP A 142 -3.49 -30.80 21.89
CA ASP A 142 -3.35 -30.53 20.46
C ASP A 142 -4.05 -29.23 20.09
N VAL A 143 -5.24 -28.97 20.68
CA VAL A 143 -5.95 -27.69 20.53
C VAL A 143 -5.15 -26.53 21.10
N MET A 144 -4.54 -26.70 22.28
CA MET A 144 -3.66 -25.70 22.87
C MET A 144 -2.47 -25.39 21.95
N SER A 145 -1.81 -26.42 21.42
CA SER A 145 -0.67 -26.26 20.52
C SER A 145 -1.05 -25.56 19.22
N LEU A 146 -2.21 -25.89 18.65
CA LEU A 146 -2.76 -25.22 17.46
C LEU A 146 -3.04 -23.74 17.71
N ARG A 147 -3.62 -23.40 18.86
CA ARG A 147 -3.90 -22.01 19.26
C ARG A 147 -2.61 -21.22 19.42
N ASP A 148 -1.60 -21.79 20.08
CA ASP A 148 -0.29 -21.14 20.27
C ASP A 148 0.43 -20.94 18.94
N TRP A 149 0.35 -21.91 18.02
CA TRP A 149 0.89 -21.76 16.66
C TRP A 149 0.16 -20.65 15.90
N ALA A 150 -1.18 -20.62 15.93
CA ALA A 150 -1.96 -19.56 15.28
C ALA A 150 -1.68 -18.17 15.85
N LEU A 151 -1.42 -18.05 17.16
CA LEU A 151 -0.99 -16.80 17.81
C LEU A 151 0.38 -16.35 17.27
N GLY A 152 1.32 -17.28 17.11
CA GLY A 152 2.62 -17.00 16.48
C GLY A 152 2.45 -16.45 15.06
N LEU A 153 1.61 -17.11 14.24
CA LEU A 153 1.34 -16.65 12.87
C LEU A 153 0.68 -15.27 12.81
N GLU A 154 -0.28 -15.01 13.69
CA GLU A 154 -0.96 -13.73 13.78
C GLU A 154 0.03 -12.60 14.06
N ARG A 155 0.89 -12.76 15.06
CA ARG A 155 1.94 -11.79 15.39
C ARG A 155 2.96 -11.62 14.27
N SER A 156 3.48 -12.71 13.71
CA SER A 156 4.43 -12.62 12.59
C SER A 156 3.85 -11.84 11.42
N THR A 157 2.59 -12.09 11.07
CA THR A 157 1.94 -11.35 9.99
C THR A 157 1.66 -9.89 10.31
N GLU A 158 1.44 -9.55 11.58
CA GLU A 158 1.32 -8.16 12.03
C GLU A 158 2.66 -7.42 11.86
N PHE A 159 3.76 -8.02 12.33
CA PHE A 159 5.10 -7.45 12.19
C PHE A 159 5.50 -7.26 10.74
N ILE A 160 5.34 -8.28 9.89
CA ILE A 160 5.64 -8.18 8.46
C ILE A 160 4.85 -7.04 7.80
N ALA A 161 3.55 -6.90 8.11
CA ALA A 161 2.73 -5.84 7.55
C ALA A 161 3.13 -4.45 8.06
N SER A 162 3.55 -4.34 9.31
CA SER A 162 4.07 -3.11 9.92
C SER A 162 5.40 -2.70 9.30
N ASP A 163 6.36 -3.62 9.24
CA ASP A 163 7.72 -3.36 8.75
C ASP A 163 7.72 -3.02 7.25
N ALA A 164 6.91 -3.71 6.46
CA ALA A 164 6.72 -3.35 5.05
C ALA A 164 6.12 -1.95 4.88
N ARG A 165 5.22 -1.52 5.78
CA ARG A 165 4.68 -0.15 5.75
C ARG A 165 5.75 0.87 6.07
N HIS A 166 6.52 0.67 7.13
CA HIS A 166 7.59 1.58 7.51
C HIS A 166 8.67 1.68 6.44
N GLY A 167 9.08 0.56 5.84
CA GLY A 167 10.04 0.54 4.73
C GLY A 167 9.53 1.32 3.52
N MET A 168 8.27 1.09 3.12
CA MET A 168 7.64 1.83 2.02
C MET A 168 7.61 3.34 2.29
N ASP A 169 7.14 3.74 3.47
CA ASP A 169 7.02 5.16 3.85
C ASP A 169 8.40 5.84 3.88
N PHE A 170 9.44 5.14 4.36
CA PHE A 170 10.82 5.61 4.30
C PHE A 170 11.30 5.81 2.86
N CYS A 171 11.14 4.82 1.99
CA CYS A 171 11.55 4.92 0.58
C CYS A 171 10.81 6.03 -0.17
N MET A 172 9.53 6.23 0.13
CA MET A 172 8.75 7.33 -0.44
C MET A 172 9.27 8.70 0.02
N ALA A 173 9.57 8.85 1.31
CA ALA A 173 10.13 10.07 1.86
C ALA A 173 11.52 10.38 1.27
N GLU A 174 12.40 9.39 1.22
CA GLU A 174 13.74 9.53 0.64
C GLU A 174 13.68 9.91 -0.85
N SER A 175 12.79 9.26 -1.60
CA SER A 175 12.61 9.55 -3.04
C SER A 175 12.07 10.97 -3.26
N ALA A 176 11.14 11.43 -2.41
CA ALA A 176 10.64 12.80 -2.43
C ALA A 176 11.76 13.82 -2.11
N GLU A 177 12.64 13.52 -1.16
CA GLU A 177 13.78 14.37 -0.85
C GLU A 177 14.80 14.45 -2.00
N ARG A 178 15.15 13.29 -2.59
CA ARG A 178 16.03 13.24 -3.76
C ARG A 178 15.46 14.04 -4.93
N GLN A 179 14.16 13.91 -5.20
CA GLN A 179 13.49 14.68 -6.24
C GLN A 179 13.45 16.18 -5.93
N ALA A 180 13.25 16.58 -4.66
CA ALA A 180 13.29 17.98 -4.26
C ALA A 180 14.68 18.60 -4.44
N ARG A 181 15.75 17.87 -4.12
CA ARG A 181 17.14 18.31 -4.34
C ARG A 181 17.44 18.46 -5.83
N ALA A 182 17.13 17.44 -6.64
CA ALA A 182 17.33 17.50 -8.09
C ALA A 182 16.51 18.63 -8.74
N SER A 183 15.28 18.85 -8.28
CA SER A 183 14.44 19.95 -8.77
C SER A 183 15.00 21.33 -8.40
N LYS A 184 15.65 21.45 -7.24
CA LYS A 184 16.33 22.68 -6.82
C LYS A 184 17.53 22.98 -7.72
N GLU A 185 18.38 21.98 -7.95
CA GLU A 185 19.55 22.11 -8.83
C GLU A 185 19.13 22.48 -10.26
N ALA A 186 18.17 21.75 -10.84
CA ALA A 186 17.62 22.08 -12.15
C ALA A 186 16.97 23.47 -12.20
N GLY A 187 16.31 23.89 -11.12
CA GLY A 187 15.73 25.22 -10.99
C GLY A 187 16.78 26.34 -10.98
N ASP A 188 17.93 26.10 -10.35
CA ASP A 188 19.05 27.04 -10.32
C ASP A 188 19.73 27.14 -11.69
N GLU A 189 19.92 26.02 -12.39
CA GLU A 189 20.42 25.98 -13.77
C GLU A 189 19.49 26.69 -14.75
N ALA A 190 18.18 26.40 -14.69
CA ALA A 190 17.17 27.05 -15.51
C ALA A 190 17.13 28.58 -15.28
N ARG A 191 17.33 29.02 -14.04
CA ARG A 191 17.41 30.44 -13.70
C ARG A 191 18.62 31.12 -14.36
N LEU A 192 19.78 30.45 -14.39
CA LEU A 192 20.97 30.95 -15.07
C LEU A 192 20.74 31.07 -16.58
N LEU A 193 20.18 30.04 -17.20
CA LEU A 193 19.83 30.06 -18.62
C LEU A 193 18.87 31.21 -18.95
N ASN A 194 17.79 31.35 -18.18
CA ASN A 194 16.82 32.43 -18.37
C ASN A 194 17.48 33.82 -18.24
N ARG A 195 18.41 33.98 -17.30
CA ARG A 195 19.16 35.23 -17.14
C ARG A 195 20.07 35.51 -18.35
N LEU A 196 20.73 34.49 -18.91
CA LEU A 196 21.56 34.65 -20.11
C LEU A 196 20.71 35.04 -21.32
N VAL A 197 19.58 34.37 -21.54
CA VAL A 197 18.65 34.69 -22.64
C VAL A 197 18.16 36.13 -22.55
N ALA A 198 17.77 36.59 -21.36
CA ALA A 198 17.33 37.97 -21.14
C ALA A 198 18.40 39.01 -21.49
N PHE A 199 19.69 38.65 -21.43
CA PHE A 199 20.79 39.53 -21.83
C PHE A 199 21.11 39.43 -23.34
N PHE A 200 21.20 38.21 -23.88
CA PHE A 200 21.65 38.00 -25.25
C PHE A 200 20.60 38.33 -26.30
N PHE A 201 19.31 38.11 -26.03
CA PHE A 201 18.26 38.38 -27.02
C PHE A 201 18.21 39.86 -27.43
N PRO A 202 18.16 40.83 -26.50
CA PRO A 202 18.22 42.24 -26.89
C PRO A 202 19.48 42.59 -27.70
N VAL A 203 20.65 42.07 -27.29
CA VAL A 203 21.93 42.33 -27.98
C VAL A 203 21.93 41.73 -29.39
N ALA A 204 21.46 40.50 -29.54
CA ALA A 204 21.36 39.83 -30.84
C ALA A 204 20.38 40.55 -31.78
N THR A 205 19.24 41.02 -31.26
CA THR A 205 18.27 41.81 -32.04
C THR A 205 18.89 43.13 -32.51
N LEU A 206 19.61 43.85 -31.65
CA LEU A 206 20.31 45.08 -32.05
C LEU A 206 21.38 44.82 -33.11
N ALA A 207 22.16 43.76 -32.97
CA ALA A 207 23.15 43.35 -33.96
C ALA A 207 22.52 43.00 -35.31
N ALA A 208 21.37 42.30 -35.31
CA ALA A 208 20.63 41.98 -36.53
C ALA A 208 20.10 43.24 -37.24
N ILE A 209 19.50 44.18 -36.50
CA ILE A 209 19.03 45.46 -37.06
C ILE A 209 20.19 46.25 -37.68
N GLY A 210 21.35 46.29 -36.99
CA GLY A 210 22.54 46.97 -37.48
C GLY A 210 23.19 46.31 -38.70
N GLY A 211 23.08 44.99 -38.85
CA GLY A 211 23.61 44.25 -39.99
C GLY A 211 22.78 44.36 -41.27
N MET A 212 21.49 44.70 -41.16
CA MET A 212 20.57 44.77 -42.30
C MET A 212 20.52 46.14 -43.00
N ASN A 213 21.10 47.20 -42.40
CA ASN A 213 20.97 48.57 -42.88
C ASN A 213 22.34 49.26 -43.00
N PRO A 214 22.55 50.17 -43.97
CA PRO A 214 23.82 50.88 -44.13
C PRO A 214 24.10 51.83 -42.94
N PRO A 215 25.37 51.99 -42.50
CA PRO A 215 25.70 52.65 -41.23
C PRO A 215 25.19 54.10 -41.11
N ASN A 216 25.17 54.84 -42.21
CA ASN A 216 24.74 56.24 -42.27
C ASN A 216 23.23 56.41 -41.98
N GLU A 217 22.39 55.46 -42.38
CA GLU A 217 20.94 55.51 -42.14
C GLU A 217 20.57 55.08 -40.70
N VAL A 218 21.34 54.17 -40.13
CA VAL A 218 21.16 53.65 -38.76
C VAL A 218 21.56 54.71 -37.73
N PHE A 219 22.77 55.25 -37.80
CA PHE A 219 23.26 56.19 -36.79
C PHE A 219 22.69 57.62 -36.95
N GLY A 220 22.14 57.96 -38.13
CA GLY A 220 21.47 59.23 -38.41
C GLY A 220 19.99 59.28 -37.98
N SER A 221 19.35 58.13 -37.72
CA SER A 221 17.93 58.07 -37.36
C SER A 221 17.70 58.28 -35.86
N THR A 222 16.87 59.27 -35.51
CA THR A 222 16.44 59.54 -34.13
C THR A 222 15.69 58.36 -33.50
N GLN A 223 15.10 57.48 -34.32
CA GLN A 223 14.30 56.33 -33.86
C GLN A 223 15.14 55.28 -33.13
N ILE A 224 16.40 55.06 -33.53
CA ILE A 224 17.29 54.10 -32.89
C ILE A 224 17.64 54.52 -31.46
N TRP A 225 17.91 55.81 -31.25
CA TRP A 225 18.16 56.35 -29.91
C TRP A 225 16.93 56.27 -29.01
N MET A 226 15.72 56.44 -29.55
CA MET A 226 14.49 56.23 -28.79
C MET A 226 14.31 54.77 -28.38
N ILE A 227 14.53 53.81 -29.29
CA ILE A 227 14.44 52.37 -28.99
C ILE A 227 15.46 51.98 -27.91
N LEU A 228 16.69 52.48 -28.03
CA LEU A 228 17.77 52.20 -27.08
C LEU A 228 17.49 52.83 -25.70
N GLY A 229 16.97 54.06 -25.68
CA GLY A 229 16.54 54.74 -24.46
C GLY A 229 15.37 54.03 -23.77
N ILE A 230 14.34 53.63 -24.52
CA ILE A 230 13.20 52.87 -23.98
C ILE A 230 13.66 51.51 -23.44
N GLY A 231 14.55 50.81 -24.16
CA GLY A 231 15.13 49.54 -23.70
C GLY A 231 15.92 49.68 -22.39
N MET A 232 16.72 50.75 -22.26
CA MET A 232 17.48 51.02 -21.04
C MET A 232 16.56 51.35 -19.85
N ILE A 233 15.52 52.17 -20.07
CA ILE A 233 14.54 52.52 -19.05
C ILE A 233 13.76 51.28 -18.61
N ALA A 234 13.29 50.45 -19.55
CA ALA A 234 12.58 49.22 -19.23
C ALA A 234 13.45 48.25 -18.40
N GLY A 235 14.74 48.12 -18.75
CA GLY A 235 15.70 47.34 -17.98
C GLY A 235 15.90 47.86 -16.55
N LEU A 236 16.01 49.17 -16.38
CA LEU A 236 16.15 49.83 -15.07
C LEU A 236 14.92 49.63 -14.19
N VAL A 237 13.71 49.77 -14.76
CA VAL A 237 12.43 49.54 -14.06
C VAL A 237 12.30 48.08 -13.60
N LEU A 238 12.65 47.12 -14.46
CA LEU A 238 12.63 45.70 -14.10
C LEU A 238 13.63 45.38 -12.99
N HIS A 239 14.83 45.95 -13.04
CA HIS A 239 15.84 45.78 -12.00
C HIS A 239 15.36 46.36 -10.66
N PHE A 240 14.85 47.59 -10.65
CA PHE A 240 14.34 48.24 -9.44
C PHE A 240 13.15 47.50 -8.83
N SER A 241 12.21 47.03 -9.67
CA SER A 241 11.06 46.24 -9.21
C SER A 241 11.50 44.95 -8.50
N ASN A 242 12.50 44.26 -9.05
CA ASN A 242 12.99 43.00 -8.49
C ASN A 242 13.75 43.20 -7.17
N VAL A 243 14.50 44.30 -7.04
CA VAL A 243 15.18 44.71 -5.78
C VAL A 243 14.16 45.12 -4.72
N PHE A 244 13.16 45.90 -5.09
CA PHE A 244 12.11 46.38 -4.18
C PHE A 244 11.26 45.22 -3.64
N SER A 245 10.90 44.26 -4.50
CA SER A 245 10.24 43.01 -4.13
C SER A 245 11.03 42.19 -3.09
N LYS A 246 12.34 42.02 -3.31
CA LYS A 246 13.22 41.32 -2.36
C LYS A 246 13.36 42.05 -1.03
N TRP A 247 13.39 43.38 -1.04
CA TRP A 247 13.48 44.19 0.17
C TRP A 247 12.20 44.08 1.02
N LEU A 248 11.02 44.21 0.40
CA LEU A 248 9.72 44.00 1.05
C LEU A 248 9.56 42.58 1.60
N GLY A 249 10.06 41.57 0.86
CA GLY A 249 9.99 40.17 1.27
C GLY A 249 10.92 39.78 2.42
N ARG A 250 11.96 40.57 2.73
CA ARG A 250 12.78 40.39 3.95
C ARG A 250 12.11 40.99 5.17
N ARG A 251 11.58 42.21 5.02
CA ARG A 251 10.93 42.95 6.11
C ARG A 251 9.72 42.20 6.70
N LYS A 252 8.91 41.56 5.84
CA LYS A 252 7.79 40.71 6.29
C LYS A 252 8.21 39.44 7.05
N ARG A 253 9.43 38.92 6.85
CA ARG A 253 9.92 37.74 7.59
C ARG A 253 10.50 38.12 8.94
N GLU A 254 11.10 39.31 9.03
CA GLU A 254 11.58 39.88 10.29
C GLU A 254 10.39 40.18 11.21
N GLU A 255 9.30 40.74 10.68
CA GLU A 255 8.05 40.98 11.44
C GLU A 255 7.35 39.68 11.91
N GLN A 256 7.54 38.54 11.23
CA GLN A 256 6.95 37.25 11.62
C GLN A 256 7.81 36.42 12.58
N GLN A 257 9.07 36.81 12.82
CA GLN A 257 9.95 36.17 13.81
C GLN A 257 9.95 36.87 15.17
N GLU A 258 9.37 38.08 15.24
CA GLU A 258 9.23 38.87 16.48
C GLU A 258 7.85 38.71 17.17
N GLU A 259 6.90 37.99 16.56
CA GLU A 259 5.63 37.52 17.19
C GLU A 259 5.72 36.06 17.66
#